data_AF-D2A3Z4-F1
#
_entry.id   AF-D2A3Z4-F1
#
_cell.length_a   1.000
_cell.length_b   1.000
_cell.length_c   1.000
_cell.angle_alpha   90.00
_cell.angle_beta   90.00
_cell.angle_gamma   90.00
#
_symmetry.space_group_name_H-M   'P 1'
#
loop_
_entity.id
_entity.type
_entity.pdbx_description
1 polymer ?
#
loop_
_entity_poly.entity_id
_entity_poly.type
_entity_poly.pdbx_seq_one_letter_code
_entity_poly.pdbx_strand_id
1 'polypeptide(L)'
;MAPKLRHPFIDGLRNVPENRKKELNKIKIWMHSQPHLPHISDEYIYLFLHAAYYNIDKTKTCIENYFTIRASAPAIFNDRDPYSPRMQVMISLG
;
A
#
# COMPACT_ATOMS: atom_id res chain seq x y z
N MET A 1 -17.15 13.00 -11.71
CA MET A 1 -16.01 12.14 -12.09
C MET A 1 -14.81 12.53 -11.25
N ALA A 2 -14.12 11.58 -10.62
CA ALA A 2 -12.87 11.88 -9.94
C ALA A 2 -11.79 12.22 -10.99
N PRO A 3 -10.93 13.22 -10.76
CA PRO A 3 -9.84 13.54 -11.69
C PRO A 3 -8.92 12.33 -11.83
N LYS A 4 -8.55 11.98 -13.07
CA LYS A 4 -7.53 10.94 -13.35
C LYS A 4 -6.18 11.45 -12.88
N LEU A 5 -5.78 11.09 -11.66
CA LEU A 5 -4.45 11.36 -11.14
C LEU A 5 -3.44 10.47 -11.86
N ARG A 6 -2.30 11.04 -12.24
CA ARG A 6 -1.18 10.27 -12.80
C ARG A 6 -0.59 9.40 -11.69
N HIS A 7 -0.42 8.10 -11.97
CA HIS A 7 0.16 7.17 -11.00
C HIS A 7 1.57 7.65 -10.59
N PRO A 8 1.91 7.69 -9.28
CA PRO A 8 3.12 8.32 -8.77
C PRO A 8 4.41 7.64 -9.28
N PHE A 9 4.34 6.36 -9.62
CA PHE A 9 5.47 5.56 -10.07
C PHE A 9 5.27 5.01 -11.49
N ILE A 10 4.55 5.75 -12.35
CA ILE A 10 4.32 5.32 -13.73
C ILE A 10 5.63 5.17 -14.51
N ASP A 11 6.66 5.94 -14.16
CA ASP A 11 8.00 5.89 -14.74
C ASP A 11 8.97 5.04 -13.88
N GLY A 12 8.43 4.23 -12.97
CA GLY A 12 9.17 3.38 -12.02
C GLY A 12 9.33 3.98 -10.62
N LEU A 13 9.65 3.12 -9.65
CA LEU A 13 9.82 3.46 -8.21
C LEU A 13 11.03 4.37 -7.90
N ARG A 14 11.76 4.84 -8.90
CA ARG A 14 13.02 5.58 -8.72
C ARG A 14 12.81 7.04 -8.30
N ASN A 15 11.68 7.64 -8.67
CA ASN A 15 11.42 9.05 -8.44
C ASN A 15 10.20 9.21 -7.54
N VAL A 16 10.46 9.54 -6.27
CA VAL A 16 9.42 9.85 -5.31
C VAL A 16 8.77 11.21 -5.66
N PRO A 17 7.43 11.31 -5.74
CA PRO A 17 6.77 12.58 -6.06
C PRO A 17 7.08 13.66 -5.00
N GLU A 18 7.68 14.76 -5.45
CA GLU A 18 8.07 15.87 -4.55
C GLU A 18 6.88 16.73 -4.09
N ASN A 19 5.82 16.79 -4.89
CA ASN A 19 4.71 17.73 -4.70
C ASN A 19 3.75 17.39 -3.54
N ARG A 20 4.02 16.33 -2.77
CA ARG A 20 3.11 15.79 -1.74
C ARG A 20 3.81 15.36 -0.46
N LYS A 21 5.01 15.90 -0.21
CA LYS A 21 5.81 15.66 1.02
C LYS A 21 5.06 16.03 2.31
N LYS A 22 4.16 17.02 2.26
CA LYS A 22 3.38 17.44 3.44
C LYS A 22 2.42 16.33 3.88
N GLU A 23 1.70 15.73 2.94
CA GLU A 23 0.77 14.63 3.18
C GLU A 23 1.53 13.36 3.60
N LEU A 24 2.65 13.06 2.94
CA LEU A 24 3.57 11.98 3.34
C LEU A 24 3.96 12.11 4.82
N ASN A 25 4.47 13.26 5.23
CA ASN A 25 4.93 13.48 6.61
C ASN A 25 3.80 13.35 7.64
N LYS A 26 2.58 13.80 7.30
CA LYS A 26 1.41 13.60 8.16
C LYS A 26 1.10 12.13 8.40
N ILE A 27 1.17 11.31 7.34
CA ILE A 27 0.94 9.86 7.45
C ILE A 27 2.08 9.19 8.20
N LYS A 28 3.34 9.54 7.94
CA LYS A 28 4.50 9.01 8.69
C LYS A 28 4.34 9.25 10.18
N ILE A 29 4.12 10.50 10.59
CA ILE A 29 3.94 10.86 12.01
C ILE A 29 2.80 10.07 12.65
N TRP A 30 1.66 9.95 11.95
CA TRP A 30 0.54 9.16 12.46
C TRP A 30 0.89 7.66 12.56
N MET A 31 1.55 7.07 11.57
CA MET A 31 1.97 5.65 11.63
C MET A 31 2.95 5.40 12.78
N HIS A 32 3.88 6.33 13.05
CA HIS A 32 4.77 6.24 14.22
C HIS A 32 4.01 6.20 15.55
N SER A 33 2.79 6.72 15.61
CA SER A 33 1.95 6.66 16.81
C SER A 33 1.08 5.40 16.88
N GLN A 34 1.09 4.52 15.87
CA GLN A 34 0.29 3.28 15.82
C GLN A 34 1.22 2.06 16.01
N PRO A 35 1.31 1.48 17.21
CA PRO A 35 2.27 0.41 17.50
C PRO A 35 1.97 -0.92 16.78
N HIS A 36 0.72 -1.14 16.35
CA HIS A 36 0.32 -2.34 15.61
C HIS A 36 0.63 -2.28 14.11
N LEU A 37 0.93 -1.09 13.57
CA LEU A 37 1.24 -0.93 12.16
C LEU A 37 2.74 -1.16 11.91
N PRO A 38 3.11 -1.85 10.81
CA PRO A 38 4.50 -2.02 10.46
C PRO A 38 5.12 -0.72 9.93
N HIS A 39 6.45 -0.63 10.02
CA HIS A 39 7.20 0.40 9.30
C HIS A 39 7.25 0.08 7.81
N ILE A 40 6.94 1.08 6.99
CA ILE A 40 6.97 1.00 5.53
C ILE A 40 7.73 2.17 4.94
N SER A 41 8.21 1.99 3.71
CA SER A 41 8.95 3.03 2.99
C SER A 41 8.03 4.14 2.49
N ASP A 42 8.62 5.30 2.15
CA ASP A 42 7.88 6.47 1.68
C ASP A 42 7.11 6.15 0.38
N GLU A 43 7.65 5.28 -0.48
CA GLU A 43 6.99 4.84 -1.72
C GLU A 43 5.66 4.15 -1.46
N TYR A 44 5.60 3.27 -0.44
CA TYR A 44 4.34 2.63 -0.06
C TYR A 44 3.34 3.64 0.48
N ILE A 45 3.79 4.60 1.28
CA ILE A 45 2.92 5.66 1.78
C ILE A 45 2.36 6.49 0.61
N TYR A 46 3.18 6.77 -0.41
CA TYR A 46 2.72 7.42 -1.63
C TYR A 46 1.70 6.61 -2.42
N LEU A 47 1.83 5.28 -2.48
CA LEU A 47 0.83 4.41 -3.10
C LEU A 47 -0.51 4.50 -2.37
N PHE A 48 -0.52 4.45 -1.03
CA PHE A 48 -1.74 4.60 -0.24
C PHE A 48 -2.37 5.99 -0.40
N LEU A 49 -1.55 7.04 -0.34
CA LEU A 49 -1.99 8.42 -0.58
C LEU A 49 -2.63 8.53 -1.96
N HIS A 50 -1.98 8.01 -3.01
CA HIS A 50 -2.51 8.05 -4.37
C HIS A 50 -3.84 7.28 -4.49
N ALA A 51 -3.93 6.07 -3.93
CA ALA A 51 -5.15 5.26 -3.93
C ALA A 51 -6.32 5.97 -3.21
N ALA A 52 -6.02 6.79 -2.21
CA ALA A 52 -6.98 7.58 -1.45
C ALA A 52 -7.16 9.01 -1.98
N TYR A 53 -6.68 9.33 -3.19
CA TYR A 53 -6.73 10.67 -3.79
C TYR A 53 -6.13 11.76 -2.90
N TYR A 54 -5.08 11.41 -2.16
CA TYR A 54 -4.36 12.23 -1.19
C TYR A 54 -5.22 12.75 -0.02
N ASN A 55 -6.37 12.13 0.22
CA ASN A 55 -7.18 12.40 1.41
C ASN A 55 -6.57 11.66 2.61
N ILE A 56 -6.15 12.41 3.62
CA ILE A 56 -5.43 11.88 4.80
C ILE A 56 -6.25 10.83 5.54
N ASP A 57 -7.51 11.10 5.84
CA ASP A 57 -8.33 10.19 6.66
C ASP A 57 -8.64 8.90 5.90
N LYS A 58 -8.98 9.00 4.60
CA LYS A 58 -9.13 7.83 3.72
C LYS A 58 -7.84 7.04 3.59
N THR A 59 -6.69 7.71 3.58
CA THR A 59 -5.38 7.04 3.53
C THR A 59 -5.14 6.22 4.78
N LYS A 60 -5.43 6.78 5.97
CA LYS A 60 -5.32 6.06 7.24
C LYS A 60 -6.22 4.81 7.25
N THR A 61 -7.49 4.96 6.88
CA THR A 61 -8.43 3.82 6.77
C THR A 61 -7.93 2.77 5.77
N CYS A 62 -7.38 3.20 4.63
CA CYS A 62 -6.83 2.29 3.63
C CYS A 62 -5.64 1.49 4.20
N ILE A 63 -4.72 2.15 4.91
CA ILE A 63 -3.56 1.52 5.56
C ILE A 63 -4.00 0.51 6.62
N GLU A 64 -4.89 0.90 7.54
CA GLU A 64 -5.42 0.02 8.59
C GLU A 64 -6.08 -1.23 7.99
N ASN A 65 -6.97 -1.04 7.01
CA ASN A 65 -7.65 -2.15 6.35
C ASN A 65 -6.67 -3.06 5.62
N TYR A 66 -5.69 -2.49 4.91
CA TYR A 66 -4.69 -3.26 4.18
C TYR A 66 -3.90 -4.19 5.11
N PHE A 67 -3.37 -3.67 6.22
CA PHE A 67 -2.61 -4.49 7.15
C PHE A 67 -3.48 -5.45 7.94
N THR A 68 -4.70 -5.04 8.33
CA THR A 68 -5.65 -5.92 9.03
C THR A 68 -6.04 -7.12 8.17
N ILE A 69 -6.40 -6.90 6.89
CA ILE A 69 -6.80 -7.98 5.98
C ILE A 69 -5.63 -8.94 5.72
N ARG A 70 -4.42 -8.42 5.52
CA ARG A 70 -3.24 -9.27 5.29
C ARG A 70 -2.86 -10.08 6.53
N ALA A 71 -3.00 -9.50 7.71
CA ALA A 71 -2.74 -10.20 8.97
C ALA A 71 -3.81 -11.27 9.27
N SER A 72 -5.09 -11.02 8.94
CA SER A 72 -6.19 -11.94 9.23
C SER A 72 -6.31 -13.09 8.23
N ALA A 73 -5.76 -12.97 7.02
CA ALA A 73 -5.84 -13.97 5.97
C ALA A 73 -4.46 -14.52 5.51
N PRO A 74 -3.63 -15.10 6.41
CA PRO A 74 -2.30 -15.59 6.07
C PRO A 74 -2.34 -16.69 5.00
N ALA A 75 -3.39 -17.51 4.96
CA ALA A 75 -3.57 -18.54 3.91
C ALA A 75 -3.62 -17.96 2.48
N ILE A 76 -3.96 -16.67 2.35
CA ILE A 76 -3.98 -15.95 1.09
C ILE A 76 -2.67 -15.19 0.89
N PHE A 77 -2.12 -14.55 1.93
CA PHE A 77 -1.03 -13.57 1.75
C PHE A 77 0.37 -14.04 2.14
N ASN A 78 0.51 -15.20 2.81
CA ASN A 78 1.80 -15.82 3.15
C ASN A 78 2.15 -16.97 2.18
N ASP A 79 3.43 -17.37 2.17
CA ASP A 79 3.96 -18.53 1.44
C ASP A 79 3.59 -18.57 -0.06
N ARG A 80 3.62 -17.39 -0.69
CA ARG A 80 3.33 -17.17 -2.11
C ARG A 80 4.52 -17.53 -3.00
N ASP A 81 5.18 -18.65 -2.77
CA ASP A 81 6.23 -19.16 -3.65
C ASP A 81 5.58 -19.53 -5.01
N PRO A 82 5.94 -18.83 -6.10
CA PRO A 82 5.34 -19.10 -7.41
C PRO A 82 5.59 -20.53 -7.89
N TYR A 83 6.62 -21.22 -7.43
CA TYR A 83 6.94 -22.60 -7.82
C TYR A 83 6.30 -23.65 -6.90
N SER A 84 5.68 -23.24 -5.80
CA SER A 84 4.99 -24.18 -4.91
C SER A 84 3.80 -24.86 -5.61
N PRO A 85 3.49 -26.13 -5.30
CA PRO A 85 2.37 -26.84 -5.91
C PRO A 85 1.03 -26.09 -5.75
N ARG A 86 0.80 -25.50 -4.57
CA ARG A 86 -0.40 -24.69 -4.29
C ARG A 86 -0.53 -23.51 -5.26
N MET A 87 0.56 -22.76 -5.47
CA MET A 87 0.53 -21.58 -6.33
C MET A 87 0.44 -21.96 -7.81
N GLN A 88 1.08 -23.04 -8.24
CA GLN A 88 0.96 -23.54 -9.62
C GLN A 88 -0.50 -23.90 -9.96
N VAL A 89 -1.21 -24.56 -9.04
CA VAL A 89 -2.66 -24.80 -9.19
C VAL A 89 -3.42 -23.48 -9.34
N MET A 90 -3.22 -22.52 -8.43
CA MET A 90 -3.89 -21.22 -8.51
C MET A 90 -3.61 -20.47 -9.81
N ILE A 91 -2.37 -20.51 -10.31
CA ILE A 91 -1.97 -19.86 -11.58
C ILE A 91 -2.67 -20.51 -12.77
N SER A 92 -2.80 -21.84 -12.78
CA SER A 92 -3.49 -22.56 -13.86
C SER A 92 -5.01 -22.33 -13.90
N LEU A 93 -5.59 -21.81 -12.82
CA LEU A 93 -7.03 -21.55 -12.72
C LEU A 93 -7.48 -20.21 -13.33
N GLY A 94 -6.56 -19.27 -13.58
CA GLY A 94 -6.82 -17.99 -14.26
C GLY A 94 -7.29 -16.86 -13.36
#